data_AF-B5X6B3-F1
#
_entry.id   AF-B5X6B3-F1
#
_cell.length_a   1.000
_cell.length_b   1.000
_cell.length_c   1.000
_cell.angle_alpha   90.00
_cell.angle_beta   90.00
_cell.angle_gamma   90.00
#
_symmetry.space_group_name_H-M   'P 1'
#
loop_
_entity.id
_entity.type
_entity.pdbx_description
1 polymer ?
#
loop_
_entity_poly.entity_id
_entity_poly.type
_entity_poly.pdbx_seq_one_letter_code
_entity_poly.pdbx_strand_id
1 'polypeptide(L)'
;MARPLGESHKRFLQTMMVNGIIDGAKARALHRHCCETHGAHYAHDKLDEFIEVINAQLQPMFMQIRKGMSEEDGLQYHALVNMAETDVTRMSTDYADNELELFRKTMDLIVDSDNGTASSTDILNCADSLQTKKLKKRETEHVLNRLVQDKWLNEKNGDYSLSTRCIMEMEPYIRMLYQDQVKVCHICHNVALQILQRKD
;
A
#
# COMPACT_ATOMS: atom_id res chain seq x y z
N MET A 1 22.37 19.64 -5.99
CA MET A 1 22.88 18.48 -5.23
C MET A 1 21.92 18.21 -4.09
N ALA A 2 21.47 16.98 -3.88
CA ALA A 2 20.54 16.66 -2.79
C ALA A 2 21.23 16.86 -1.43
N ARG A 3 20.51 17.42 -0.45
CA ARG A 3 21.01 17.61 0.92
C ARG A 3 21.37 16.25 1.52
N PRO A 4 22.53 16.09 2.19
CA PRO A 4 22.92 14.81 2.76
C PRO A 4 21.94 14.36 3.84
N LEU A 5 21.67 13.04 3.90
CA LEU A 5 20.84 12.42 4.94
C LEU A 5 21.54 12.48 6.30
N GLY A 6 20.95 13.20 7.25
CA GLY A 6 21.32 13.10 8.66
C GLY A 6 20.88 11.77 9.28
N GLU A 7 21.44 11.42 10.44
CA GLU A 7 21.10 10.18 11.17
C GLU A 7 19.62 10.10 11.55
N SER A 8 18.99 11.24 11.87
CA SER A 8 17.54 11.31 12.10
C SER A 8 16.73 10.81 10.90
N HIS A 9 17.12 11.19 9.68
CA HIS A 9 16.46 10.77 8.44
C HIS A 9 16.66 9.27 8.17
N LYS A 10 17.88 8.76 8.41
CA LYS A 10 18.18 7.33 8.25
C LYS A 10 17.35 6.49 9.22
N ARG A 11 17.26 6.91 10.49
CA ARG A 11 16.45 6.21 11.49
C ARG A 11 14.97 6.22 11.14
N PHE A 12 14.46 7.37 10.69
CA PHE A 12 13.08 7.48 10.21
C PHE A 12 12.81 6.50 9.08
N LEU A 13 13.69 6.46 8.07
CA LEU A 13 13.57 5.55 6.93
C LEU A 13 13.63 4.08 7.36
N GLN A 14 14.54 3.71 8.27
CA GLN A 14 14.61 2.34 8.81
C GLN A 14 13.28 1.93 9.48
N THR A 15 12.71 2.80 10.29
CA THR A 15 11.41 2.53 10.93
C THR A 15 10.28 2.42 9.89
N MET A 16 10.30 3.26 8.85
CA MET A 16 9.35 3.16 7.73
C MET A 16 9.47 1.83 6.99
N MET A 17 10.68 1.34 6.73
CA MET A 17 10.91 0.06 6.05
C MET A 17 10.38 -1.13 6.83
N VAL A 18 10.50 -1.12 8.17
CA VAL A 18 10.01 -2.20 9.03
C VAL A 18 8.48 -2.22 9.12
N ASN A 19 7.85 -1.04 9.21
CA ASN A 19 6.39 -0.95 9.35
C ASN A 19 5.65 -1.03 8.00
N GLY A 20 6.32 -0.66 6.89
CA GLY A 20 5.75 -0.56 5.54
C GLY A 20 4.84 0.67 5.36
N ILE A 21 3.91 0.87 6.29
CA ILE A 21 2.92 1.96 6.30
C ILE A 21 2.66 2.42 7.73
N ILE A 22 2.54 3.74 7.96
CA ILE A 22 2.21 4.32 9.27
C ILE A 22 1.20 5.46 9.11
N ASP A 23 0.32 5.64 10.10
CA ASP A 23 -0.61 6.76 10.11
C ASP A 23 0.11 8.11 10.31
N GLY A 24 -0.56 9.21 9.96
CA GLY A 24 0.01 10.54 10.03
C GLY A 24 0.38 11.00 11.45
N ALA A 25 -0.32 10.52 12.48
CA ALA A 25 0.01 10.86 13.87
C ALA A 25 1.30 10.16 14.29
N LYS A 26 1.44 8.87 13.98
CA LYS A 26 2.69 8.11 14.18
C LYS A 26 3.84 8.67 13.37
N ALA A 27 3.64 9.11 12.14
CA ALA A 27 4.69 9.74 11.33
C ALA A 27 5.21 11.02 11.99
N ARG A 28 4.33 11.88 12.53
CA ARG A 28 4.72 13.08 13.27
C ARG A 28 5.45 12.76 14.58
N ALA A 29 4.98 11.74 15.31
CA ALA A 29 5.64 11.29 16.54
C ALA A 29 7.02 10.70 16.26
N LEU A 30 7.16 9.92 15.18
CA LEU A 30 8.43 9.34 14.73
C LEU A 30 9.42 10.44 14.31
N HIS A 31 8.97 11.44 13.56
CA HIS A 31 9.79 12.59 13.20
C HIS A 31 10.33 13.33 14.44
N ARG A 32 9.46 13.59 15.42
CA ARG A 32 9.89 14.17 16.71
C ARG A 32 10.97 13.31 17.37
N HIS A 33 10.69 12.02 17.55
CA HIS A 33 11.58 11.10 18.21
C HIS A 33 12.96 10.99 17.52
N CYS A 34 12.98 10.92 16.19
CA CYS A 34 14.23 10.86 15.41
C CYS A 34 15.03 12.16 15.54
N CYS A 35 14.38 13.32 15.56
CA CYS A 35 15.08 14.60 15.70
C CYS A 35 15.64 14.78 17.12
N GLU A 36 14.87 14.47 18.16
CA GLU A 36 15.32 14.55 19.57
C GLU A 36 16.50 13.60 19.84
N THR A 37 16.43 12.36 19.34
CA THR A 37 17.47 11.34 19.57
C THR A 37 18.81 11.72 18.94
N HIS A 38 18.80 12.43 17.80
CA HIS A 38 20.00 12.76 17.04
C HIS A 38 20.35 14.26 17.07
N GLY A 39 19.73 15.04 17.97
CA GLY A 39 20.00 16.48 18.13
C GLY A 39 19.70 17.32 16.89
N ALA A 40 18.79 16.87 16.02
CA ALA A 40 18.39 17.61 14.83
C ALA A 40 17.30 18.64 15.17
N HIS A 41 17.24 19.73 14.40
CA HIS A 41 16.19 20.73 14.56
C HIS A 41 14.81 20.11 14.26
N TYR A 42 13.92 20.13 15.25
CA TYR A 42 12.55 19.68 15.14
C TYR A 42 11.60 20.88 15.05
N ALA A 43 10.68 20.82 14.08
CA ALA A 43 9.52 21.69 14.03
C ALA A 43 8.29 20.85 13.63
N HIS A 44 7.15 21.10 14.29
CA HIS A 44 5.96 20.25 14.20
C HIS A 44 5.35 20.23 12.79
N ASP A 45 5.46 21.34 12.06
CA ASP A 45 4.94 21.58 10.71
C ASP A 45 5.93 21.17 9.60
N LYS A 46 7.15 20.75 9.95
CA LYS A 46 8.24 20.47 9.00
C LYS A 46 8.40 19.00 8.61
N LEU A 47 7.40 18.15 8.88
CA LEU A 47 7.44 16.74 8.48
C LEU A 47 7.57 16.59 6.96
N ASP A 48 6.90 17.42 6.19
CA ASP A 48 6.90 17.32 4.72
C ASP A 48 8.26 17.65 4.14
N GLU A 49 8.87 18.76 4.59
CA GLU A 49 10.24 19.14 4.22
C GLU A 49 11.26 18.06 4.64
N PHE A 50 11.06 17.43 5.80
CA PHE A 50 11.89 16.33 6.27
C PHE A 50 11.79 15.10 5.35
N ILE A 51 10.57 14.75 4.92
CA ILE A 51 10.31 13.67 3.98
C ILE A 51 10.85 14.00 2.57
N GLU A 52 10.77 15.26 2.12
CA GLU A 52 11.32 15.70 0.84
C GLU A 52 12.84 15.49 0.77
N VAL A 53 13.57 15.76 1.85
CA VAL A 53 15.02 15.50 1.94
C VAL A 53 15.30 14.00 1.78
N ILE A 54 14.48 13.13 2.39
CA ILE A 54 14.59 11.68 2.23
C ILE A 54 14.30 11.27 0.79
N ASN A 55 13.18 11.73 0.24
CA ASN A 55 12.73 11.40 -1.10
C ASN A 55 13.76 11.80 -2.16
N ALA A 56 14.39 12.97 -2.04
CA ALA A 56 15.44 13.41 -2.95
C ALA A 56 16.63 12.42 -3.05
N GLN A 57 16.88 11.68 -1.97
CA GLN A 57 17.96 10.68 -1.89
C GLN A 57 17.48 9.28 -2.28
N LEU A 58 16.17 9.02 -2.20
CA LEU A 58 15.54 7.79 -2.66
C LEU A 58 15.23 7.78 -4.17
N GLN A 59 15.15 8.96 -4.80
CA GLN A 59 14.86 9.10 -6.24
C GLN A 59 15.69 8.19 -7.15
N PRO A 60 17.03 8.05 -6.99
CA PRO A 60 17.84 7.18 -7.86
C PRO A 60 17.49 5.69 -7.76
N MET A 61 16.80 5.29 -6.68
CA MET A 61 16.33 3.92 -6.46
C MET A 61 14.86 3.75 -6.85
N PHE A 62 14.24 4.77 -7.46
CA PHE A 62 12.81 4.81 -7.77
C PHE A 62 11.94 4.58 -6.53
N MET A 63 12.42 4.93 -5.33
CA MET A 63 11.65 4.78 -4.10
C MET A 63 11.18 6.16 -3.60
N GLN A 64 10.01 6.21 -2.96
CA GLN A 64 9.52 7.45 -2.35
C GLN A 64 8.62 7.17 -1.15
N ILE A 65 8.72 7.98 -0.11
CA ILE A 65 7.70 8.07 0.93
C ILE A 65 6.58 8.97 0.42
N ARG A 66 5.39 8.40 0.25
CA ARG A 66 4.19 9.12 -0.21
C ARG A 66 3.13 9.17 0.87
N LYS A 67 2.22 10.14 0.72
CA LYS A 67 0.97 10.23 1.50
C LYS A 67 -0.15 9.55 0.73
N GLY A 68 -1.01 8.84 1.43
CA GLY A 68 -2.25 8.28 0.90
C GLY A 68 -3.38 8.43 1.92
N MET A 69 -4.61 8.44 1.46
CA MET A 69 -5.79 8.44 2.32
C MET A 69 -6.34 7.02 2.36
N SER A 70 -6.62 6.53 3.56
CA SER A 70 -7.27 5.23 3.74
C SER A 70 -8.77 5.35 3.42
N GLU A 71 -9.27 4.42 2.63
CA GLU A 71 -10.69 4.34 2.27
C GLU A 71 -11.54 3.72 3.38
N GLU A 72 -10.94 3.15 4.42
CA GLU A 72 -11.66 2.53 5.54
C GLU A 72 -12.00 3.55 6.64
N ASP A 73 -11.04 4.41 7.01
CA ASP A 73 -11.14 5.33 8.13
C ASP A 73 -11.01 6.81 7.74
N GLY A 74 -10.70 7.10 6.47
CA GLY A 74 -10.49 8.47 5.97
C GLY A 74 -9.22 9.14 6.51
N LEU A 75 -8.34 8.40 7.20
CA LEU A 75 -7.12 8.96 7.77
C LEU A 75 -5.98 8.98 6.75
N GLN A 76 -5.06 9.92 6.95
CA GLN A 76 -3.85 10.01 6.12
C GLN A 76 -2.77 9.07 6.64
N TYR A 77 -2.20 8.28 5.73
CA TYR A 77 -1.08 7.37 5.95
C TYR A 77 0.15 7.80 5.14
N HIS A 78 1.31 7.34 5.59
CA HIS A 78 2.58 7.44 4.89
C HIS A 78 3.11 6.04 4.61
N ALA A 79 3.51 5.76 3.37
CA ALA A 79 4.09 4.49 2.99
C ALA A 79 5.33 4.71 2.11
N LEU A 80 6.30 3.81 2.24
CA LEU A 80 7.46 3.76 1.35
C LEU A 80 7.09 2.92 0.13
N VAL A 81 6.91 3.59 -1.01
CA VAL A 81 6.46 2.99 -2.27
C VAL A 81 7.59 2.90 -3.27
N ASN A 82 7.51 1.88 -4.13
CA ASN A 82 8.32 1.78 -5.35
C ASN A 82 7.57 2.49 -6.48
N MET A 83 8.28 3.35 -7.21
CA MET A 83 7.80 4.19 -8.30
C MET A 83 8.19 3.62 -9.68
N ALA A 84 8.93 2.52 -9.73
CA ALA A 84 9.23 1.85 -11.00
C ALA A 84 7.93 1.37 -11.64
N GLU A 85 7.67 1.79 -12.88
CA GLU A 85 6.43 1.51 -13.62
C GLU A 85 6.27 0.05 -14.06
N THR A 86 7.18 -0.84 -13.65
CA THR A 86 7.18 -2.24 -14.06
C THR A 86 6.65 -3.14 -12.94
N ASP A 87 5.47 -3.69 -13.20
CA ASP A 87 4.86 -4.88 -12.60
C ASP A 87 4.81 -4.95 -11.07
N VAL A 88 4.12 -6.00 -10.61
CA VAL A 88 3.94 -6.47 -9.23
C VAL A 88 5.30 -6.83 -8.59
N THR A 89 6.36 -6.01 -8.75
CA THR A 89 7.77 -6.39 -8.58
C THR A 89 8.15 -6.73 -7.15
N ARG A 90 7.66 -5.98 -6.15
CA ARG A 90 7.88 -6.36 -4.74
C ARG A 90 7.19 -7.67 -4.39
N MET A 91 5.97 -7.89 -4.86
CA MET A 91 5.33 -9.19 -4.59
C MET A 91 5.98 -10.29 -5.43
N SER A 92 6.53 -9.98 -6.60
CA SER A 92 7.20 -10.95 -7.48
C SER A 92 8.47 -11.52 -6.85
N THR A 93 9.09 -10.81 -5.90
CA THR A 93 10.19 -11.37 -5.09
C THR A 93 9.70 -12.23 -3.91
N ASP A 94 8.49 -11.96 -3.39
CA ASP A 94 8.00 -12.51 -2.11
C ASP A 94 6.93 -13.61 -2.29
N TYR A 95 6.38 -13.76 -3.50
CA TYR A 95 5.26 -14.64 -3.85
C TYR A 95 5.54 -15.41 -5.15
N ALA A 96 5.05 -16.64 -5.21
CA ALA A 96 5.15 -17.48 -6.41
C ALA A 96 4.13 -17.06 -7.50
N ASP A 97 4.39 -17.43 -8.75
CA ASP A 97 3.56 -17.01 -9.91
C ASP A 97 2.06 -17.29 -9.76
N ASN A 98 1.70 -18.41 -9.15
CA ASN A 98 0.30 -18.79 -8.90
C ASN A 98 -0.34 -18.00 -7.75
N GLU A 99 0.44 -17.57 -6.76
CA GLU A 99 -0.01 -16.67 -5.69
C GLU A 99 -0.23 -15.26 -6.25
N LEU A 100 0.65 -14.80 -7.15
CA LEU A 100 0.48 -13.55 -7.88
C LEU A 100 -0.73 -13.58 -8.82
N GLU A 101 -0.98 -14.71 -9.47
CA GLU A 101 -2.18 -14.90 -10.30
C GLU A 101 -3.46 -14.85 -9.46
N LEU A 102 -3.46 -15.50 -8.29
CA LEU A 102 -4.56 -15.40 -7.33
C LEU A 102 -4.79 -13.95 -6.89
N PHE A 103 -3.72 -13.21 -6.59
CA PHE A 103 -3.82 -11.81 -6.20
C PHE A 103 -4.41 -10.94 -7.32
N ARG A 104 -4.01 -11.14 -8.58
CA ARG A 104 -4.61 -10.46 -9.74
C ARG A 104 -6.10 -10.76 -9.88
N LYS A 105 -6.49 -12.03 -9.80
CA LYS A 105 -7.92 -12.42 -9.81
C LYS A 105 -8.70 -11.81 -8.64
N THR A 106 -8.07 -11.66 -7.48
CA THR A 106 -8.67 -10.99 -6.32
C THR A 106 -8.87 -9.50 -6.60
N MET A 107 -7.91 -8.83 -7.26
CA MET A 107 -8.08 -7.45 -7.71
C MET A 107 -9.22 -7.31 -8.70
N ASP A 108 -9.35 -8.22 -9.68
CA ASP A 108 -10.46 -8.22 -10.65
C ASP A 108 -11.80 -8.22 -9.90
N LEU A 109 -11.99 -9.16 -8.95
CA LEU A 109 -13.20 -9.26 -8.14
C LEU A 109 -13.48 -7.99 -7.31
N ILE A 110 -12.44 -7.39 -6.73
CA ILE A 110 -12.57 -6.16 -5.91
C ILE A 110 -12.99 -4.97 -6.79
N VAL A 111 -12.34 -4.80 -7.95
CA VAL A 111 -12.60 -3.67 -8.85
C VAL A 111 -13.98 -3.78 -9.49
N ASP A 112 -14.41 -4.99 -9.84
CA ASP A 112 -15.72 -5.26 -10.44
C ASP A 112 -16.87 -5.18 -9.41
N SER A 113 -16.57 -5.16 -8.11
CA SER A 113 -17.57 -5.08 -7.05
C SER A 113 -18.08 -3.64 -6.81
N ASP A 114 -19.34 -3.50 -6.42
CA ASP A 114 -19.93 -2.18 -6.11
C ASP A 114 -19.34 -1.51 -4.86
N ASN A 115 -18.86 -2.31 -3.90
CA ASN A 115 -18.40 -1.86 -2.59
C ASN A 115 -16.88 -1.93 -2.41
N GLY A 116 -16.13 -2.32 -3.44
CA GLY A 116 -14.67 -2.46 -3.39
C GLY A 116 -14.21 -3.62 -2.49
N THR A 117 -14.94 -4.73 -2.48
CA THR A 117 -14.60 -5.93 -1.71
C THR A 117 -14.89 -7.23 -2.48
N ALA A 118 -14.16 -8.29 -2.17
CA ALA A 118 -14.40 -9.63 -2.69
C ALA A 118 -14.53 -10.65 -1.55
N SER A 119 -15.53 -11.52 -1.63
CA SER A 119 -15.74 -12.54 -0.60
C SER A 119 -14.70 -13.65 -0.67
N SER A 120 -14.33 -14.21 0.48
CA SER A 120 -13.45 -15.38 0.59
C SER A 120 -13.93 -16.53 -0.31
N THR A 121 -15.25 -16.73 -0.43
CA THR A 121 -15.85 -17.75 -1.28
C THR A 121 -15.62 -17.50 -2.76
N ASP A 122 -15.75 -16.26 -3.24
CA ASP A 122 -15.53 -15.93 -4.65
C ASP A 122 -14.06 -16.09 -5.03
N ILE A 123 -13.16 -15.68 -4.13
CA ILE A 123 -11.71 -15.84 -4.33
C ILE A 123 -11.33 -17.33 -4.33
N LEU A 124 -11.89 -18.13 -3.42
CA LEU A 124 -11.63 -19.58 -3.37
C LEU A 124 -12.11 -20.29 -4.64
N ASN A 125 -13.26 -19.88 -5.19
CA ASN A 125 -13.76 -20.43 -6.46
C ASN A 125 -12.84 -20.08 -7.65
N CYS A 126 -12.16 -18.93 -7.59
CA CYS A 126 -11.17 -18.53 -8.60
C CYS A 126 -9.88 -19.39 -8.54
N ALA A 127 -9.51 -19.93 -7.38
CA ALA A 127 -8.28 -20.70 -7.20
C ALA A 127 -8.20 -21.98 -8.04
N ASP A 128 -9.35 -22.59 -8.35
CA ASP A 128 -9.44 -23.77 -9.22
C ASP A 128 -9.29 -23.44 -10.72
N SER A 129 -9.37 -22.16 -11.07
CA SER A 129 -9.26 -21.62 -12.44
C SER A 129 -7.87 -21.04 -12.76
N LEU A 130 -6.90 -21.14 -11.83
CA LEU A 130 -5.54 -20.65 -12.04
C LEU A 130 -4.85 -21.42 -13.18
N GLN A 131 -4.22 -20.69 -14.08
CA GLN A 131 -3.54 -21.22 -15.27
C GLN A 131 -2.15 -21.76 -14.94
N THR A 132 -1.43 -21.10 -14.02
CA THR A 132 -0.08 -21.49 -13.59
C THR A 132 -0.09 -22.81 -12.82
N LYS A 133 -0.67 -22.79 -11.61
CA LYS A 133 -0.84 -23.95 -10.74
C LYS A 133 -2.05 -23.73 -9.83
N LYS A 134 -3.00 -24.65 -9.88
CA LYS A 134 -4.17 -24.65 -8.99
C LYS A 134 -3.73 -24.71 -7.53
N LEU A 135 -4.36 -23.88 -6.70
CA LEU A 135 -4.19 -23.88 -5.26
C LEU A 135 -5.35 -24.62 -4.62
N LYS A 136 -5.06 -25.49 -3.65
CA LYS A 136 -6.11 -26.09 -2.82
C LYS A 136 -6.70 -25.01 -1.92
N LYS A 137 -7.96 -25.17 -1.49
CA LYS A 137 -8.65 -24.21 -0.59
C LYS A 137 -7.80 -23.77 0.61
N ARG A 138 -7.18 -24.73 1.32
CA ARG A 138 -6.29 -24.44 2.47
C ARG A 138 -5.03 -23.65 2.09
N GLU A 139 -4.49 -23.90 0.90
CA GLU A 139 -3.33 -23.15 0.38
C GLU A 139 -3.77 -21.72 0.03
N THR A 140 -4.91 -21.56 -0.65
CA THR A 140 -5.51 -20.25 -0.96
C THR A 140 -5.75 -19.42 0.29
N GLU A 141 -6.36 -19.99 1.33
CA GLU A 141 -6.55 -19.32 2.63
C GLU A 141 -5.22 -18.90 3.26
N HIS A 142 -4.18 -19.73 3.14
CA HIS A 142 -2.85 -19.39 3.63
C HIS A 142 -2.25 -18.19 2.87
N VAL A 143 -2.38 -18.17 1.54
CA VAL A 143 -1.92 -17.03 0.72
C VAL A 143 -2.68 -15.76 1.09
N LEU A 144 -4.01 -15.82 1.24
CA LEU A 144 -4.82 -14.65 1.63
C LEU A 144 -4.40 -14.10 3.00
N ASN A 145 -4.16 -14.98 3.98
CA ASN A 145 -3.66 -14.56 5.29
C ASN A 145 -2.29 -13.89 5.21
N ARG A 146 -1.38 -14.40 4.36
CA ARG A 146 -0.08 -13.76 4.12
C ARG A 146 -0.23 -12.40 3.47
N LEU A 147 -1.08 -12.27 2.45
CA LEU A 147 -1.37 -10.99 1.80
C LEU A 147 -1.91 -9.95 2.79
N VAL A 148 -2.69 -10.36 3.79
CA VAL A 148 -3.15 -9.48 4.87
C VAL A 148 -2.02 -9.10 5.84
N GLN A 149 -1.19 -10.07 6.23
CA GLN A 149 -0.04 -9.82 7.11
C GLN A 149 0.96 -8.84 6.47
N ASP A 150 1.23 -9.01 5.17
CA ASP A 150 2.16 -8.20 4.40
C ASP A 150 1.56 -6.85 3.96
N LYS A 151 0.31 -6.57 4.35
CA LYS A 151 -0.43 -5.34 4.04
C LYS A 151 -0.67 -5.13 2.56
N TRP A 152 -0.95 -6.19 1.81
CA TRP A 152 -1.50 -6.11 0.46
C TRP A 152 -3.03 -6.05 0.47
N LEU A 153 -3.65 -6.86 1.32
CA LEU A 153 -5.10 -6.91 1.52
C LEU A 153 -5.48 -6.51 2.94
N ASN A 154 -6.72 -6.08 3.10
CA ASN A 154 -7.42 -6.07 4.38
C ASN A 154 -8.46 -7.19 4.36
N GLU A 155 -8.80 -7.74 5.53
CA GLU A 155 -9.88 -8.72 5.70
C GLU A 155 -10.84 -8.22 6.78
N LYS A 156 -12.14 -8.36 6.50
CA LYS A 156 -13.21 -8.03 7.43
C LYS A 156 -14.41 -8.94 7.19
N ASN A 157 -14.71 -9.79 8.17
CA ASN A 157 -15.87 -10.70 8.15
C ASN A 157 -15.89 -11.66 6.94
N GLY A 158 -14.72 -12.06 6.46
CA GLY A 158 -14.58 -12.94 5.29
C GLY A 158 -14.57 -12.20 3.95
N ASP A 159 -14.68 -10.88 3.95
CA ASP A 159 -14.52 -10.04 2.75
C ASP A 159 -13.14 -9.39 2.73
N TYR A 160 -12.55 -9.31 1.53
CA TYR A 160 -11.23 -8.77 1.30
C TYR A 160 -11.30 -7.47 0.49
N SER A 161 -10.48 -6.50 0.85
CA SER A 161 -10.27 -5.26 0.09
C SER A 161 -8.79 -5.00 -0.11
N LEU A 162 -8.44 -4.11 -1.05
CA LEU A 162 -7.05 -3.64 -1.15
C LEU A 162 -6.70 -2.79 0.07
N SER A 163 -5.50 -3.00 0.61
CA SER A 163 -5.00 -2.13 1.67
C SER A 163 -4.63 -0.76 1.12
N THR A 164 -4.56 0.26 1.98
CA THR A 164 -4.06 1.59 1.60
C THR A 164 -2.64 1.54 1.04
N ARG A 165 -1.77 0.66 1.59
CA ARG A 165 -0.41 0.47 1.08
C ARG A 165 -0.43 -0.07 -0.35
N CYS A 166 -1.25 -1.07 -0.61
CA CYS A 166 -1.37 -1.67 -1.93
C CYS A 166 -1.83 -0.63 -2.96
N ILE A 167 -2.88 0.13 -2.65
CA ILE A 167 -3.38 1.18 -3.55
C ILE A 167 -2.27 2.21 -3.82
N MET A 168 -1.58 2.70 -2.78
CA MET A 168 -0.50 3.68 -2.95
C MET A 168 0.67 3.18 -3.80
N GLU A 169 1.00 1.89 -3.69
CA GLU A 169 2.14 1.29 -4.38
C GLU A 169 1.78 0.88 -5.82
N MET A 170 0.56 0.38 -6.03
CA MET A 170 0.12 -0.17 -7.31
C MET A 170 -0.79 0.76 -8.10
N GLU A 171 -1.04 2.00 -7.65
CA GLU A 171 -1.92 2.94 -8.32
C GLU A 171 -1.63 3.10 -9.83
N PRO A 172 -0.36 3.25 -10.30
CA PRO A 172 -0.06 3.30 -11.73
C PRO A 172 -0.53 2.03 -12.47
N TYR A 173 -0.27 0.87 -11.89
CA TYR A 173 -0.67 -0.42 -12.44
C TYR A 173 -2.20 -0.59 -12.48
N ILE A 174 -2.89 -0.24 -11.39
CA ILE A 174 -4.35 -0.31 -11.28
C ILE A 174 -5.00 0.59 -12.34
N ARG A 175 -4.50 1.82 -12.51
CA ARG A 175 -5.01 2.76 -13.53
C ARG A 175 -4.82 2.24 -14.94
N MET A 176 -3.69 1.61 -15.21
CA MET A 176 -3.40 1.04 -16.53
C MET A 176 -4.29 -0.17 -16.84
N LEU A 177 -4.46 -1.08 -15.88
CA LEU A 177 -5.18 -2.33 -16.08
C LEU A 177 -6.70 -2.17 -16.05
N TYR A 178 -7.21 -1.26 -15.22
CA TYR A 178 -8.64 -1.08 -14.96
C TYR A 178 -9.16 0.30 -15.33
N GLN A 179 -8.57 0.91 -16.37
CA GLN A 179 -8.80 2.32 -16.74
C GLN A 179 -10.29 2.70 -16.83
N ASP A 180 -11.13 1.82 -17.37
CA ASP A 180 -12.56 2.09 -17.59
C ASP A 180 -13.45 1.70 -16.41
N GLN A 181 -12.91 1.03 -15.39
CA GLN A 181 -13.66 0.51 -14.24
C GLN A 181 -13.34 1.28 -12.95
N VAL A 182 -12.10 1.75 -12.81
CA VAL A 182 -11.64 2.36 -11.57
C VAL A 182 -12.19 3.78 -11.38
N LYS A 183 -12.79 4.03 -10.22
CA LYS A 183 -13.24 5.37 -9.84
C LYS A 183 -12.06 6.18 -9.30
N VAL A 184 -12.17 7.50 -9.39
CA VAL A 184 -11.17 8.44 -8.88
C VAL A 184 -11.84 9.41 -7.93
N CYS A 185 -11.23 9.63 -6.77
CA CYS A 185 -11.74 10.59 -5.80
C CYS A 185 -11.65 12.02 -6.37
N HIS A 186 -12.75 12.76 -6.36
CA HIS A 186 -12.78 14.15 -6.88
C HIS A 186 -11.99 15.17 -6.04
N ILE A 187 -11.56 14.80 -4.83
CA ILE A 187 -10.82 15.69 -3.93
C ILE A 187 -9.31 15.45 -4.08
N CYS A 188 -8.86 14.21 -3.90
CA CYS A 188 -7.43 13.89 -3.92
C CYS A 188 -6.93 13.38 -5.28
N HIS A 189 -7.83 13.09 -6.23
CA HIS A 189 -7.54 12.51 -7.55
C HIS A 189 -6.85 11.15 -7.53
N ASN A 190 -6.79 10.46 -6.38
CA ASN A 190 -6.29 9.10 -6.27
C ASN A 190 -7.36 8.08 -6.67
N VAL A 191 -6.93 6.87 -7.02
CA VAL A 191 -7.81 5.70 -7.15
C VAL A 191 -8.70 5.55 -5.91
N ALA A 192 -9.99 5.30 -6.15
CA ALA A 192 -11.00 5.09 -5.13
C ALA A 192 -11.74 3.78 -5.42
N LEU A 193 -11.56 2.74 -4.59
CA LEU A 193 -12.21 1.44 -4.76
C LEU A 193 -13.43 1.29 -3.85
N GLN A 194 -13.32 1.75 -2.61
CA GLN A 194 -14.41 1.76 -1.65
C GLN A 194 -15.03 3.15 -1.57
N ILE A 195 -16.35 3.22 -1.64
CA ILE A 195 -17.08 4.45 -1.34
C ILE A 195 -17.21 4.53 0.18
N LEU A 196 -16.54 5.49 0.80
CA LEU A 196 -16.79 5.85 2.20
C LEU A 196 -18.28 6.22 2.33
N GLN A 197 -19.10 5.30 2.83
CA GLN A 197 -20.42 5.65 3.31
C GLN A 197 -20.18 6.57 4.51
N ARG A 198 -20.46 7.87 4.34
CA ARG A 198 -20.55 8.78 5.48
C ARG A 198 -21.51 8.12 6.47
N LYS A 199 -21.01 7.81 7.66
CA LYS A 199 -21.88 7.62 8.82
C LYS A 199 -22.52 8.98 9.06
N ASP A 200 -23.79 9.09 8.72
CA ASP A 200 -24.65 10.22 9.10
C ASP A 200 -24.66 10.39 10.62
#